data_AF-A0A3B8NIE0-F1
#
_entry.id   AF-A0A3B8NIE0-F1
#
_cell.length_a   1.000
_cell.length_b   1.000
_cell.length_c   1.000
_cell.angle_alpha   90.00
_cell.angle_beta   90.00
_cell.angle_gamma   90.00
#
_symmetry.space_group_name_H-M   'P 1'
#
loop_
_entity.id
_entity.type
_entity.pdbx_description
1 polymer ?
#
loop_
_entity_poly.entity_id
_entity_poly.type
_entity_poly.pdbx_seq_one_letter_code
_entity_poly.pdbx_strand_id
1 'polypeptide(L)'
;MEFLNTGSSPIDLSNTYFEDGINFTFPENTILDPDQRTVIVRDINAFRARYGNDPKIHITGEYTGRLSNDGERILVKNSAGNEIVNFTYNDQIPWPIAADGTGPSLVFTGEMPNDPSNWKENSLNGGRPGYPDGTLSTGFNEWKNANAITDNLGDNDADGLINLVEYAFNTNPNVAEPLAHPSAKAISVSDKQYLEITYTENILAVDADIKIQL
;
A
#
# COMPACT_ATOMS: atom_id res chain seq x y z
N MET A 1 0.37 -12.21 -6.37
CA MET A 1 -0.99 -11.95 -5.85
C MET A 1 -1.08 -12.57 -4.48
N GLU A 2 -1.78 -11.92 -3.56
CA GLU A 2 -1.95 -12.39 -2.19
C GLU A 2 -3.44 -12.62 -1.91
N PHE A 3 -3.73 -13.66 -1.13
CA PHE A 3 -5.05 -13.99 -0.62
C PHE A 3 -5.02 -13.89 0.90
N LEU A 4 -6.05 -13.27 1.47
CA LEU A 4 -6.27 -13.13 2.90
C LEU A 4 -7.60 -13.78 3.27
N ASN A 5 -7.61 -14.59 4.33
CA ASN A 5 -8.86 -14.97 4.97
C ASN A 5 -9.35 -13.83 5.88
N THR A 6 -10.35 -13.07 5.41
CA THR A 6 -10.99 -11.98 6.16
C THR A 6 -12.12 -12.46 7.09
N GLY A 7 -12.44 -13.76 7.07
CA GLY A 7 -13.48 -14.37 7.88
C GLY A 7 -12.99 -14.79 9.26
N SER A 8 -13.93 -15.19 10.12
CA SER A 8 -13.66 -15.67 11.48
C SER A 8 -13.51 -17.19 11.59
N SER A 9 -13.49 -17.91 10.47
CA SER A 9 -13.34 -19.37 10.41
C SER A 9 -12.31 -19.78 9.35
N PRO A 10 -11.64 -20.93 9.51
CA PRO A 10 -10.70 -21.43 8.51
C PRO A 10 -11.37 -21.65 7.15
N ILE A 11 -10.67 -21.32 6.07
CA ILE A 11 -11.08 -21.54 4.69
C ILE A 11 -10.14 -22.56 4.05
N ASP A 12 -10.72 -23.63 3.50
CA ASP A 12 -9.99 -24.61 2.71
C ASP A 12 -9.99 -24.20 1.24
N LEU A 13 -8.79 -23.92 0.71
CA LEU A 13 -8.55 -23.56 -0.68
C LEU A 13 -8.13 -24.77 -1.53
N SER A 14 -8.12 -25.99 -0.99
CA SER A 14 -7.72 -27.19 -1.74
C SER A 14 -8.44 -27.31 -3.08
N ASN A 15 -7.67 -27.46 -4.16
CA ASN A 15 -8.16 -27.57 -5.53
C ASN A 15 -9.00 -26.36 -6.02
N THR A 16 -8.94 -25.23 -5.31
CA THR A 16 -9.42 -23.94 -5.81
C THR A 16 -8.56 -23.53 -7.00
N TYR A 17 -9.16 -22.99 -8.06
CA TYR A 17 -8.46 -22.69 -9.30
C TYR A 17 -8.93 -21.39 -9.92
N PHE A 18 -8.05 -20.83 -10.74
CA PHE A 18 -8.38 -19.70 -11.59
C PHE A 18 -9.09 -20.18 -12.85
N GLU A 19 -10.27 -19.65 -13.10
CA GLU A 19 -10.97 -19.82 -14.38
C GLU A 19 -10.63 -18.68 -15.35
N ASP A 20 -10.20 -17.51 -14.84
CA ASP A 20 -9.78 -16.35 -15.65
C ASP A 20 -8.59 -15.60 -15.03
N GLY A 21 -7.82 -14.90 -15.86
CA GLY A 21 -6.64 -14.10 -15.51
C GLY A 21 -5.30 -14.84 -15.61
N ILE A 22 -5.04 -15.80 -14.70
CA ILE A 22 -3.80 -16.60 -14.68
C ILE A 22 -4.11 -18.09 -14.58
N ASN A 23 -3.10 -18.94 -14.75
CA ASN A 23 -3.24 -20.38 -14.57
C ASN A 23 -2.60 -20.81 -13.25
N PHE A 24 -3.44 -21.17 -12.28
CA PHE A 24 -3.00 -21.73 -11.00
C PHE A 24 -4.12 -22.56 -10.36
N THR A 25 -3.73 -23.63 -9.67
CA THR A 25 -4.61 -24.42 -8.81
C THR A 25 -3.92 -24.57 -7.47
N PHE A 26 -4.63 -24.23 -6.40
CA PHE A 26 -4.14 -24.38 -5.04
C PHE A 26 -3.94 -25.86 -4.71
N PRO A 27 -2.76 -26.26 -4.18
CA PRO A 27 -2.50 -27.63 -3.75
C PRO A 27 -3.50 -28.12 -2.71
N GLU A 28 -3.65 -29.44 -2.60
CA GLU A 28 -4.40 -30.05 -1.51
C GLU A 28 -3.84 -29.65 -0.14
N ASN A 29 -4.73 -29.56 0.85
CA ASN A 29 -4.45 -29.12 2.21
C ASN A 29 -3.96 -27.67 2.33
N THR A 30 -4.35 -26.80 1.39
CA THR A 30 -4.13 -25.35 1.54
C THR A 30 -5.25 -24.75 2.38
N ILE A 31 -5.02 -24.62 3.69
CA ILE A 31 -5.99 -24.06 4.64
C ILE A 31 -5.47 -22.71 5.12
N LEU A 32 -6.32 -21.68 5.08
CA LEU A 32 -6.06 -20.38 5.69
C LEU A 32 -6.93 -20.23 6.93
N ASP A 33 -6.32 -20.19 8.11
CA ASP A 33 -7.01 -19.77 9.34
C ASP A 33 -7.42 -18.29 9.25
N PRO A 34 -8.29 -17.78 10.15
CA PRO A 34 -8.58 -16.35 10.24
C PRO A 34 -7.31 -15.50 10.26
N ASP A 35 -7.32 -14.41 9.50
CA ASP A 35 -6.20 -13.46 9.32
C ASP A 35 -4.93 -14.05 8.67
N GLN A 36 -4.93 -15.31 8.25
CA GLN A 36 -3.81 -15.88 7.50
C GLN A 36 -3.85 -15.47 6.03
N ARG A 37 -2.64 -15.37 5.47
CA ARG A 37 -2.39 -14.95 4.10
C ARG A 37 -1.57 -16.00 3.35
N THR A 38 -1.78 -16.06 2.05
CA THR A 38 -0.89 -16.77 1.14
C THR A 38 -0.60 -15.97 -0.12
N VAL A 39 0.61 -16.10 -0.63
CA VAL A 39 1.08 -15.48 -1.86
C VAL A 39 1.26 -16.55 -2.94
N ILE A 40 0.77 -16.24 -4.13
CA ILE A 40 1.15 -16.93 -5.37
C ILE A 40 1.97 -15.97 -6.24
N VAL A 41 3.04 -16.51 -6.82
CA VAL A 41 4.05 -15.73 -7.53
C VAL A 41 4.25 -16.28 -8.93
N ARG A 42 4.85 -15.50 -9.83
CA ARG A 42 5.18 -15.99 -11.18
C ARG A 42 6.51 -16.75 -11.21
N ASP A 43 7.45 -16.30 -10.40
CA ASP A 43 8.79 -16.86 -10.25
C ASP A 43 9.24 -16.67 -8.79
N ILE A 44 9.43 -17.77 -8.08
CA ILE A 44 9.81 -17.82 -6.66
C ILE A 44 11.21 -17.25 -6.47
N ASN A 45 12.14 -17.50 -7.40
CA ASN A 45 13.51 -17.04 -7.27
C ASN A 45 13.58 -15.52 -7.43
N ALA A 46 12.90 -14.97 -8.45
CA ALA A 46 12.80 -13.53 -8.65
C ALA A 46 12.07 -12.85 -7.48
N PHE A 47 10.98 -13.46 -6.98
CA PHE A 47 10.26 -12.95 -5.83
C PHE A 47 11.16 -12.90 -4.58
N ARG A 48 11.88 -13.99 -4.27
CA ARG A 48 12.81 -14.06 -3.14
C ARG A 48 14.01 -13.13 -3.31
N ALA A 49 14.46 -12.88 -4.54
CA ALA A 49 15.49 -11.88 -4.79
C ALA A 49 15.02 -10.46 -4.44
N ARG A 50 13.72 -10.16 -4.62
CA ARG A 50 13.13 -8.85 -4.29
C ARG A 50 12.75 -8.71 -2.81
N TYR A 51 12.11 -9.71 -2.23
CA TYR A 51 11.52 -9.65 -0.88
C TYR A 51 12.31 -10.44 0.18
N GLY A 52 13.37 -11.14 -0.20
CA GLY A 52 14.14 -12.01 0.69
C GLY A 52 13.44 -13.35 0.97
N ASN A 53 14.03 -14.11 1.90
CA ASN A 53 13.47 -15.37 2.41
C ASN A 53 12.75 -15.14 3.75
N ASP A 54 11.83 -14.19 3.78
CA ASP A 54 11.07 -13.87 4.99
C ASP A 54 10.11 -15.02 5.34
N PRO A 55 10.24 -15.65 6.53
CA PRO A 55 9.38 -16.76 6.92
C PRO A 55 7.91 -16.38 7.12
N LYS A 56 7.57 -15.08 7.21
CA LYS A 56 6.18 -14.62 7.26
C LYS A 56 5.49 -14.64 5.89
N ILE A 57 6.25 -14.64 4.80
CA ILE A 57 5.69 -14.70 3.46
C ILE A 57 5.44 -16.16 3.08
N HIS A 58 4.21 -16.61 3.28
CA HIS A 58 3.81 -17.95 2.87
C HIS A 58 3.56 -18.00 1.35
N ILE A 59 4.52 -18.52 0.59
CA ILE A 59 4.37 -18.72 -0.86
C ILE A 59 3.79 -20.11 -1.12
N THR A 60 2.55 -20.18 -1.61
CA THR A 60 1.91 -21.48 -1.93
C THR A 60 2.40 -22.07 -3.25
N GLY A 61 2.77 -21.25 -4.24
CA GLY A 61 3.32 -21.77 -5.49
C GLY A 61 3.50 -20.76 -6.61
N GLU A 62 3.95 -21.28 -7.77
CA GLU A 62 4.12 -20.54 -9.00
C GLU A 62 2.90 -20.67 -9.91
N TYR A 63 2.38 -19.54 -10.38
CA TYR A 63 1.38 -19.51 -11.45
C TYR A 63 2.03 -19.32 -12.82
N THR A 64 1.31 -19.69 -13.87
CA THR A 64 1.70 -19.40 -15.26
C THR A 64 0.73 -18.43 -15.94
N GLY A 65 1.14 -17.87 -17.08
CA GLY A 65 0.45 -16.73 -17.70
C GLY A 65 1.02 -15.40 -17.20
N ARG A 66 0.26 -14.32 -17.39
CA ARG A 66 0.59 -12.99 -16.89
C ARG A 66 -0.69 -12.23 -16.64
N LEU A 67 -0.67 -11.40 -15.60
CA LEU A 67 -1.71 -10.42 -15.43
C LEU A 67 -1.55 -9.28 -16.46
N SER A 68 -2.67 -8.76 -16.95
CA SER A 68 -2.75 -7.60 -17.85
C SER A 68 -2.42 -6.32 -17.10
N ASN A 69 -1.60 -5.45 -17.68
CA ASN A 69 -1.34 -4.13 -17.08
C ASN A 69 -2.54 -3.18 -17.27
N ASP A 70 -3.33 -3.38 -18.32
CA ASP A 70 -4.44 -2.49 -18.71
C ASP A 70 -5.79 -2.91 -18.09
N GLY A 71 -5.76 -3.82 -17.12
CA GLY A 71 -6.96 -4.45 -16.54
C GLY A 71 -7.35 -5.79 -17.16
N GLU A 72 -7.99 -6.64 -16.35
CA GLU A 72 -8.65 -7.88 -16.76
C GLU A 72 -9.58 -8.39 -15.66
N ARG A 73 -10.30 -9.48 -15.95
CA ARG A 73 -11.12 -10.20 -14.97
C ARG A 73 -10.29 -11.22 -14.21
N ILE A 74 -10.44 -11.23 -12.88
CA ILE A 74 -9.98 -12.29 -11.99
C ILE A 74 -11.17 -13.12 -11.56
N LEU A 75 -11.15 -14.41 -11.90
CA LEU A 75 -12.18 -15.36 -11.52
C LEU A 75 -11.55 -16.59 -10.88
N VAL A 76 -11.89 -16.83 -9.62
CA VAL A 76 -11.43 -17.97 -8.83
C VAL A 76 -12.63 -18.79 -8.39
N LYS A 77 -12.58 -20.09 -8.64
CA LYS A 77 -13.62 -21.05 -8.26
C LYS A 77 -13.07 -22.11 -7.31
N ASN A 78 -13.90 -22.53 -6.35
CA ASN A 78 -13.57 -23.68 -5.51
C ASN A 78 -13.65 -24.99 -6.28
N SER A 79 -13.24 -26.08 -5.63
CA SER A 79 -13.25 -27.44 -6.20
C SER A 79 -14.64 -27.93 -6.63
N ALA A 80 -15.72 -27.36 -6.08
CA ALA A 80 -17.10 -27.63 -6.47
C ALA A 80 -17.60 -26.73 -7.62
N GLY A 81 -16.78 -25.80 -8.13
CA GLY A 81 -17.11 -24.87 -9.21
C GLY A 81 -17.84 -23.59 -8.79
N ASN A 82 -17.99 -23.34 -7.48
CA ASN A 82 -18.58 -22.10 -6.99
C ASN A 82 -17.56 -20.96 -7.02
N GLU A 83 -18.00 -19.76 -7.37
CA GLU A 83 -17.16 -18.56 -7.36
C GLU A 83 -16.77 -18.17 -5.93
N ILE A 84 -15.48 -17.93 -5.71
CA ILE A 84 -14.92 -17.39 -4.46
C ILE A 84 -14.51 -15.93 -4.65
N VAL A 85 -13.87 -15.64 -5.79
CA VAL A 85 -13.42 -14.30 -6.18
C VAL A 85 -13.87 -14.06 -7.62
N ASN A 86 -14.53 -12.94 -7.86
CA ASN A 86 -14.95 -12.54 -9.20
C ASN A 86 -14.97 -11.01 -9.28
N PHE A 87 -13.94 -10.42 -9.88
CA PHE A 87 -13.91 -8.98 -10.15
C PHE A 87 -13.10 -8.66 -11.40
N THR A 88 -13.30 -7.46 -11.94
CA THR A 88 -12.49 -6.93 -13.05
C THR A 88 -11.78 -5.68 -12.58
N TYR A 89 -10.45 -5.67 -12.61
CA TYR A 89 -9.65 -4.48 -12.29
C TYR A 89 -9.30 -3.68 -13.54
N ASN A 90 -8.87 -2.44 -13.35
CA ASN A 90 -8.38 -1.57 -14.42
C ASN A 90 -7.23 -0.69 -13.92
N ASP A 91 -6.53 -0.04 -14.84
CA ASP A 91 -5.46 0.93 -14.57
C ASP A 91 -5.94 2.40 -14.75
N GLN A 92 -7.19 2.60 -15.17
CA GLN A 92 -7.81 3.92 -15.33
C GLN A 92 -8.79 4.24 -14.20
N ILE A 93 -8.98 5.54 -13.98
CA ILE A 93 -10.04 6.09 -13.12
C ILE A 93 -11.38 5.42 -13.48
N PRO A 94 -12.14 4.91 -12.49
CA PRO A 94 -12.03 5.19 -11.05
C PRO A 94 -11.13 4.24 -10.24
N TRP A 95 -10.36 3.34 -10.87
CA TRP A 95 -9.39 2.53 -10.15
C TRP A 95 -8.16 3.37 -9.73
N PRO A 96 -7.50 3.02 -8.62
CA PRO A 96 -6.25 3.67 -8.21
C PRO A 96 -5.15 3.52 -9.28
N ILE A 97 -4.70 4.65 -9.83
CA ILE A 97 -3.80 4.69 -11.00
C ILE A 97 -2.32 4.51 -10.63
N ALA A 98 -1.90 4.75 -9.39
CA ALA A 98 -0.47 4.66 -9.06
C ALA A 98 0.02 3.21 -8.99
N ALA A 99 -0.89 2.24 -8.85
CA ALA A 99 -0.58 0.82 -9.06
C ALA A 99 -0.08 0.52 -10.48
N ASP A 100 -0.33 1.43 -11.45
CA ASP A 100 0.26 1.41 -12.78
C ASP A 100 1.63 2.13 -12.79
N GLY A 101 2.70 1.33 -12.83
CA GLY A 101 4.04 1.80 -13.17
C GLY A 101 4.86 2.48 -12.05
N THR A 102 4.24 2.94 -10.95
CA THR A 102 4.98 3.62 -9.86
C THR A 102 5.42 2.68 -8.73
N GLY A 103 4.86 1.46 -8.67
CA GLY A 103 5.33 0.40 -7.77
C GLY A 103 4.39 -0.08 -6.65
N PRO A 104 3.39 0.68 -6.15
CA PRO A 104 2.45 0.18 -5.15
C PRO A 104 1.63 -1.02 -5.63
N SER A 105 1.22 -1.89 -4.70
CA SER A 105 0.23 -2.94 -4.99
C SER A 105 -1.20 -2.42 -4.80
N LEU A 106 -2.15 -2.95 -5.56
CA LEU A 106 -3.57 -2.72 -5.34
C LEU A 106 -4.07 -3.57 -4.15
N VAL A 107 -4.74 -2.94 -3.18
CA VAL A 107 -5.23 -3.54 -1.93
C VAL A 107 -6.75 -3.40 -1.87
N PHE A 108 -7.45 -4.50 -1.62
CA PHE A 108 -8.88 -4.48 -1.38
C PHE A 108 -9.18 -4.12 0.08
N THR A 109 -10.02 -3.11 0.32
CA THR A 109 -10.30 -2.56 1.66
C THR A 109 -11.78 -2.49 2.00
N GLY A 110 -12.65 -3.11 1.21
CA GLY A 110 -14.09 -3.00 1.39
C GLY A 110 -14.84 -4.31 1.21
N GLU A 111 -16.09 -4.24 0.76
CA GLU A 111 -16.98 -5.41 0.66
C GLU A 111 -17.34 -5.77 -0.79
N MET A 112 -17.20 -4.82 -1.72
CA MET A 112 -17.59 -4.98 -3.12
C MET A 112 -16.38 -4.92 -4.05
N PRO A 113 -15.78 -6.05 -4.45
CA PRO A 113 -14.55 -6.04 -5.25
C PRO A 113 -14.75 -5.55 -6.70
N ASN A 114 -15.99 -5.48 -7.19
CA ASN A 114 -16.31 -4.85 -8.48
C ASN A 114 -16.57 -3.33 -8.37
N ASP A 115 -16.56 -2.77 -7.16
CA ASP A 115 -16.65 -1.32 -6.95
C ASP A 115 -15.23 -0.77 -6.72
N PRO A 116 -14.68 0.02 -7.65
CA PRO A 116 -13.30 0.51 -7.59
C PRO A 116 -12.99 1.35 -6.34
N SER A 117 -14.00 1.95 -5.70
CA SER A 117 -13.83 2.70 -4.45
C SER A 117 -13.44 1.82 -3.25
N ASN A 118 -13.59 0.51 -3.37
CA ASN A 118 -13.19 -0.47 -2.36
C ASN A 118 -11.75 -0.94 -2.55
N TRP A 119 -11.00 -0.35 -3.49
CA TRP A 119 -9.60 -0.64 -3.73
C TRP A 119 -8.74 0.60 -3.47
N LYS A 120 -7.59 0.38 -2.83
CA LYS A 120 -6.62 1.42 -2.50
C LYS A 120 -5.22 1.00 -2.92
N GLU A 121 -4.32 1.96 -2.99
CA GLU A 121 -2.89 1.71 -3.14
C GLU A 121 -2.27 1.34 -1.79
N ASN A 122 -1.35 0.38 -1.82
CA ASN A 122 -0.47 0.11 -0.68
C ASN A 122 0.49 1.29 -0.47
N SER A 123 0.85 1.54 0.79
CA SER A 123 1.76 2.64 1.14
C SER A 123 3.21 2.42 0.77
N LEU A 124 3.58 1.20 0.41
CA LEU A 124 4.94 0.84 0.02
C LEU A 124 4.99 0.42 -1.44
N ASN A 125 6.00 0.90 -2.16
CA ASN A 125 6.36 0.38 -3.47
C ASN A 125 6.77 -1.09 -3.33
N GLY A 126 6.12 -1.97 -4.10
CA GLY A 126 6.21 -3.42 -3.99
C GLY A 126 5.25 -4.03 -2.98
N GLY A 127 4.39 -3.25 -2.32
CA GLY A 127 3.47 -3.74 -1.31
C GLY A 127 4.18 -4.28 -0.06
N ARG A 128 3.43 -5.03 0.75
CA ARG A 128 3.93 -5.61 2.00
C ARG A 128 3.51 -7.09 2.18
N PRO A 129 3.92 -8.00 1.26
CA PRO A 129 3.45 -9.38 1.25
C PRO A 129 3.69 -10.08 2.59
N GLY A 130 2.75 -10.90 3.05
CA GLY A 130 2.82 -11.63 4.32
C GLY A 130 2.58 -10.78 5.57
N TYR A 131 2.29 -9.49 5.44
CA TYR A 131 1.97 -8.59 6.54
C TYR A 131 0.58 -7.96 6.34
N PRO A 132 -0.03 -7.40 7.40
CA PRO A 132 -1.21 -6.57 7.24
C PRO A 132 -0.99 -5.49 6.20
N ASP A 133 -1.99 -5.28 5.35
CA ASP A 133 -1.93 -4.26 4.32
C ASP A 133 -1.74 -2.90 4.96
N GLY A 134 -0.58 -2.29 4.72
CA GLY A 134 -0.36 -0.88 4.96
C GLY A 134 -1.12 -0.11 3.91
N THR A 135 -2.43 0.10 4.10
CA THR A 135 -3.12 1.11 3.30
C THR A 135 -2.64 2.46 3.79
N LEU A 136 -2.36 3.37 2.87
CA LEU A 136 -2.05 4.75 3.23
C LEU A 136 -3.24 5.29 4.05
N SER A 137 -3.07 5.52 5.35
CA SER A 137 -3.91 6.49 6.06
C SER A 137 -3.49 7.86 5.55
N THR A 138 -4.00 8.22 4.39
CA THR A 138 -3.82 9.55 3.82
C THR A 138 -4.72 10.52 4.56
N GLY A 139 -4.27 11.76 4.72
CA GLY A 139 -5.10 12.81 5.31
C GLY A 139 -4.77 13.09 6.77
N PHE A 140 -4.82 14.36 7.12
CA PHE A 140 -4.36 14.85 8.41
C PHE A 140 -5.16 14.26 9.58
N ASN A 141 -6.46 13.99 9.36
CA ASN A 141 -7.32 13.41 10.38
C ASN A 141 -6.97 11.97 10.74
N GLU A 142 -6.51 11.16 9.79
CA GLU A 142 -6.10 9.79 10.09
C GLU A 142 -4.73 9.78 10.77
N TRP A 143 -3.80 10.60 10.28
CA TRP A 143 -2.49 10.79 10.90
C TRP A 143 -2.60 11.28 12.34
N LYS A 144 -3.46 12.27 12.63
CA LYS A 144 -3.61 12.81 13.99
C LYS A 144 -4.24 11.78 14.93
N ASN A 145 -5.20 10.97 14.46
CA ASN A 145 -5.81 9.91 15.25
C ASN A 145 -4.77 8.84 15.61
N ALA A 146 -3.93 8.44 14.65
CA ALA A 146 -2.86 7.47 14.85
C ALA A 146 -1.80 7.97 15.85
N ASN A 147 -1.56 9.27 15.90
CA ASN A 147 -0.58 9.91 16.78
C ASN A 147 -1.19 10.50 18.08
N ALA A 148 -2.47 10.23 18.36
CA ALA A 148 -3.20 10.76 19.52
C ALA A 148 -3.18 12.30 19.64
N ILE A 149 -3.15 12.99 18.50
CA ILE A 149 -3.11 14.44 18.40
C ILE A 149 -4.52 15.03 18.45
N THR A 150 -4.74 15.96 19.37
CA THR A 150 -6.05 16.62 19.58
C THR A 150 -6.04 18.11 19.20
N ASP A 151 -4.88 18.76 19.21
CA ASP A 151 -4.71 20.14 18.76
C ASP A 151 -3.86 20.18 17.49
N ASN A 152 -4.49 20.60 16.39
CA ASN A 152 -3.86 20.68 15.08
C ASN A 152 -2.70 21.70 15.01
N LEU A 153 -2.78 22.75 15.83
CA LEU A 153 -1.78 23.83 15.89
C LEU A 153 -0.90 23.73 17.14
N GLY A 154 -1.10 22.69 17.95
CA GLY A 154 -0.26 22.38 19.08
C GLY A 154 1.10 21.85 18.63
N ASP A 155 2.04 21.88 19.55
CA ASP A 155 3.39 21.33 19.43
C ASP A 155 3.53 20.34 20.61
N ASN A 156 3.31 19.06 20.33
CA ASN A 156 3.08 18.06 21.37
C ASN A 156 4.37 17.67 22.10
N ASP A 157 5.52 17.77 21.44
CA ASP A 157 6.83 17.42 21.96
C ASP A 157 7.75 18.62 22.22
N ALA A 158 7.24 19.83 21.97
CA ALA A 158 7.86 21.12 22.28
C ALA A 158 9.18 21.35 21.54
N ASP A 159 9.27 20.89 20.28
CA ASP A 159 10.46 21.03 19.45
C ASP A 159 10.42 22.24 18.50
N GLY A 160 9.28 22.93 18.43
CA GLY A 160 9.04 24.10 17.60
C GLY A 160 8.24 23.81 16.33
N LEU A 161 7.89 22.56 16.04
CA LEU A 161 7.04 22.15 14.93
C LEU A 161 5.62 21.88 15.42
N ILE A 162 4.66 22.62 14.86
CA ILE A 162 3.25 22.35 15.14
C ILE A 162 2.80 21.06 14.42
N ASN A 163 1.81 20.37 14.95
CA ASN A 163 1.33 19.09 14.44
C ASN A 163 0.95 19.09 12.95
N LEU A 164 0.43 20.20 12.41
CA LEU A 164 0.16 20.31 10.97
C LEU A 164 1.45 20.36 10.12
N VAL A 165 2.49 21.00 10.65
CA VAL A 165 3.82 21.08 10.01
C VAL A 165 4.52 19.72 10.12
N GLU A 166 4.41 19.06 11.26
CA GLU A 166 4.87 17.69 11.47
C GLU A 166 4.30 16.72 10.43
N TYR A 167 2.98 16.80 10.25
CA TYR A 167 2.27 16.05 9.23
C TYR A 167 2.78 16.37 7.82
N ALA A 168 2.96 17.64 7.46
CA ALA A 168 3.38 18.03 6.11
C ALA A 168 4.82 17.57 5.79
N PHE A 169 5.70 17.55 6.79
CA PHE A 169 7.13 17.29 6.60
C PHE A 169 7.62 15.91 7.07
N ASN A 170 6.67 15.02 7.42
CA ASN A 170 6.93 13.63 7.77
C ASN A 170 7.81 13.46 9.02
N THR A 171 7.58 14.30 10.02
CA THR A 171 8.22 14.23 11.34
C THR A 171 7.26 13.64 12.37
N ASN A 172 7.80 13.29 13.54
CA ASN A 172 7.04 12.62 14.59
C ASN A 172 6.54 13.60 15.66
N PRO A 173 5.21 13.82 15.79
CA PRO A 173 4.66 14.85 16.66
C PRO A 173 4.77 14.54 18.16
N ASN A 174 5.38 13.41 18.52
CA ASN A 174 5.54 12.96 19.90
C ASN A 174 7.03 12.72 20.25
N VAL A 175 7.96 13.10 19.37
CA VAL A 175 9.40 12.91 19.53
C VAL A 175 10.11 14.16 19.02
N ALA A 176 10.67 14.95 19.94
CA ALA A 176 11.33 16.18 19.59
C ALA A 176 12.48 15.99 18.58
N GLU A 177 12.34 16.62 17.41
CA GLU A 177 13.26 16.59 16.27
C GLU A 177 13.59 18.03 15.80
N PRO A 178 14.25 18.86 16.65
CA PRO A 178 14.43 20.31 16.43
C PRO A 178 15.25 20.71 15.19
N LEU A 179 15.76 19.74 14.42
CA LEU A 179 16.51 19.94 13.18
C LEU A 179 15.77 19.41 11.94
N ALA A 180 14.63 18.73 12.11
CA ALA A 180 13.86 18.12 11.03
C ALA A 180 12.86 19.12 10.41
N HIS A 181 13.35 20.32 10.08
CA HIS A 181 12.52 21.42 9.60
C HIS A 181 12.85 21.73 8.14
N PRO A 182 11.91 22.32 7.37
CA PRO A 182 12.25 23.01 6.13
C PRO A 182 13.39 24.00 6.38
N SER A 183 14.45 23.88 5.59
CA SER A 183 15.61 24.77 5.66
C SER A 183 15.72 25.58 4.38
N ALA A 184 16.25 26.79 4.51
CA ALA A 184 16.50 27.67 3.38
C ALA A 184 17.94 28.19 3.43
N LYS A 185 18.60 28.25 2.27
CA LYS A 185 19.92 28.87 2.14
C LYS A 185 20.06 29.55 0.78
N ALA A 186 20.95 30.53 0.71
CA ALA A 186 21.34 31.13 -0.56
C ALA A 186 22.36 30.23 -1.26
N ILE A 187 22.10 29.90 -2.52
CA ILE A 187 23.07 29.22 -3.41
C ILE A 187 23.50 30.16 -4.51
N SER A 188 24.74 30.02 -5.00
CA SER A 188 25.25 30.78 -6.13
C SER A 188 25.42 29.89 -7.35
N VAL A 189 24.77 30.23 -8.44
CA VAL A 189 24.89 29.53 -9.74
C VAL A 189 25.19 30.56 -10.81
N SER A 190 26.37 30.46 -11.43
CA SER A 190 26.84 31.36 -12.51
C SER A 190 26.63 32.85 -12.19
N ASP A 191 27.21 33.30 -11.08
CA ASP A 191 27.20 34.70 -10.59
C ASP A 191 25.82 35.27 -10.19
N LYS A 192 24.79 34.43 -10.11
CA LYS A 192 23.46 34.78 -9.57
C LYS A 192 23.20 34.05 -8.26
N GLN A 193 22.52 34.72 -7.34
CA GLN A 193 22.05 34.13 -6.08
C GLN A 193 20.61 33.64 -6.22
N TYR A 194 20.37 32.44 -5.72
CA TYR A 194 19.06 31.79 -5.67
C TYR A 194 18.74 31.38 -4.23
N LEU A 195 17.45 31.38 -3.90
CA LEU A 195 16.95 30.76 -2.68
C LEU A 195 16.77 29.25 -2.94
N GLU A 196 17.50 28.42 -2.20
CA GLU A 196 17.25 26.98 -2.12
C GLU A 196 16.46 26.69 -0.86
N ILE A 197 15.33 25.99 -1.00
CA ILE A 197 14.52 25.47 0.11
C ILE A 197 14.60 23.94 0.06
N THR A 198 14.90 23.31 1.19
CA THR A 198 14.98 21.85 1.33
C THR A 198 14.05 21.41 2.45
N TYR A 199 13.22 20.41 2.19
CA TYR A 199 12.34 19.80 3.18
C TYR A 199 12.12 18.31 2.85
N THR A 200 11.70 17.53 3.84
CA THR A 200 11.21 16.16 3.63
C THR A 200 9.74 16.22 3.30
N GLU A 201 9.30 15.66 2.18
CA GLU A 201 7.88 15.62 1.83
C GLU A 201 7.20 14.42 2.47
N ASN A 202 6.09 14.64 3.19
CA ASN A 202 5.20 13.55 3.54
C ASN A 202 4.30 13.19 2.35
N ILE A 203 4.62 12.10 1.65
CA ILE A 203 3.80 11.60 0.54
C ILE A 203 2.39 11.16 0.98
N LEU A 204 2.15 11.00 2.28
CA LEU A 204 0.83 10.72 2.86
C LEU A 204 -0.01 11.99 3.05
N ALA A 205 0.62 13.16 2.95
CA ALA A 205 0.03 14.46 3.22
C ALA A 205 -0.83 15.02 2.08
N VAL A 206 -1.73 14.19 1.54
CA VAL A 206 -2.52 14.49 0.32
C VAL A 206 -3.49 15.67 0.47
N ASP A 207 -3.78 16.09 1.71
CA ASP A 207 -4.64 17.23 2.05
C ASP A 207 -3.86 18.41 2.65
N ALA A 208 -2.53 18.40 2.59
CA ALA A 208 -1.67 19.52 2.95
C ALA A 208 -1.19 20.28 1.70
N ASP A 209 -1.51 21.57 1.64
CA ASP A 209 -1.02 22.48 0.60
C ASP A 209 0.17 23.30 1.13
N ILE A 210 1.35 23.15 0.51
CA ILE A 210 2.51 24.01 0.78
C ILE A 210 2.57 25.11 -0.28
N LYS A 211 2.41 26.36 0.14
CA LYS A 211 2.49 27.53 -0.75
C LYS A 211 3.65 28.42 -0.37
N ILE A 212 4.59 28.60 -1.30
CA ILE A 212 5.64 29.60 -1.18
C ILE A 212 5.06 30.93 -1.65
N GLN A 213 4.90 31.90 -0.75
CA GLN A 213 4.51 33.26 -1.09
C GLN A 213 5.76 34.14 -1.08
N LEU A 214 5.95 34.90 -2.17
CA LEU A 214 7.07 35.82 -2.40
C LEU A 214 6.63 37.27 -2.19
#